data_AF-A0A2M7UZK0-F1
#
_entry.id   AF-A0A2M7UZK0-F1
#
_cell.length_a   1.000
_cell.length_b   1.000
_cell.length_c   1.000
_cell.angle_alpha   90.00
_cell.angle_beta   90.00
_cell.angle_gamma   90.00
#
_symmetry.space_group_name_H-M   'P 1'
#
loop_
_entity.id
_entity.type
_entity.pdbx_description
1 polymer ?
#
loop_
_entity_poly.entity_id
_entity_poly.type
_entity_poly.pdbx_seq_one_letter_code
_entity_poly.pdbx_strand_id
1 'polypeptide(L)'
;MEWLNKVIQIFKIRDLRNKILFVLGILVIFRIMANIPVPGIDIENLRSFFGQFQMFGLLNIFTGGALENLSIAMLGLGPYITAVIIMQLLTMIFPQLEKMYKEEGEAGRQKFNQYARLLTVPFAMLQSFGMLTLLQRQQVIDPLSPTLLFTSILTVTAGCVFLMWLGELISEKGIGNGISILIFAGIVASLPMDIRQILITWDPARIPSYLLFFGMALLIIAGVVLINEGRRNIPVSYAKRVRGMKMYGGVSTYLPLNVNPAGVIPIIFALSIMLFPSMIANFLAGAGGVVGSVAQSIGVWFTNPWVYGVLYFILVILFTYFYTAVTFDPKAIATNLQKMGGFVPGIRPGE
;
A
#
# COMPACT_ATOMS: atom_id res chain seq x y z
N MET A 1 -21.23 15.76 18.75
CA MET A 1 -22.14 16.23 17.69
C MET A 1 -21.46 16.99 16.54
N GLU A 2 -20.17 17.34 16.62
CA GLU A 2 -19.47 17.96 15.48
C GLU A 2 -19.25 17.04 14.27
N TRP A 3 -19.07 15.73 14.48
CA TRP A 3 -18.81 14.79 13.39
C TRP A 3 -20.02 14.63 12.45
N LEU A 4 -21.23 14.53 13.01
CA LEU A 4 -22.49 14.49 12.25
C LEU A 4 -22.71 15.77 11.43
N ASN A 5 -22.40 16.93 12.02
CA ASN A 5 -22.47 18.20 11.29
C ASN A 5 -21.47 18.26 10.13
N LYS A 6 -20.25 17.72 10.32
CA LYS A 6 -19.26 17.58 9.24
C LYS A 6 -19.75 16.64 8.14
N VAL A 7 -20.35 15.50 8.49
CA VAL A 7 -20.94 14.56 7.51
C VAL A 7 -22.06 15.24 6.71
N ILE A 8 -22.95 16.00 7.37
CA ILE A 8 -24.03 16.73 6.68
C ILE A 8 -23.46 17.84 5.79
N GLN A 9 -22.39 18.53 6.21
CA GLN A 9 -21.72 19.55 5.39
C GLN A 9 -21.10 18.95 4.11
N ILE A 10 -20.60 17.71 4.19
CA ILE A 10 -20.05 17.01 3.03
C ILE A 10 -21.10 16.88 1.90
N PHE A 11 -22.33 16.56 2.24
CA PHE A 11 -23.43 16.43 1.27
C PHE A 11 -24.03 17.77 0.83
N LYS A 12 -23.84 18.85 1.62
CA LYS A 12 -24.30 20.21 1.28
C LYS A 12 -23.37 20.91 0.27
N ILE A 13 -22.06 20.68 0.34
CA ILE A 13 -21.09 21.32 -0.56
C ILE A 13 -21.09 20.58 -1.90
N ARG A 14 -21.57 21.24 -2.97
CA ARG A 14 -21.73 20.65 -4.31
C ARG A 14 -20.44 20.03 -4.85
N ASP A 15 -19.30 20.73 -4.69
CA ASP A 15 -18.01 20.24 -5.18
C ASP A 15 -17.55 18.99 -4.45
N LEU A 16 -17.68 18.97 -3.12
CA LEU A 16 -17.25 17.83 -2.31
C LEU A 16 -18.13 16.60 -2.56
N ARG A 17 -19.45 16.81 -2.66
CA ARG A 17 -20.41 15.75 -3.06
C ARG A 17 -20.07 15.16 -4.43
N ASN A 18 -19.80 16.00 -5.43
CA ASN A 18 -19.47 15.52 -6.78
C ASN A 18 -18.17 14.73 -6.81
N LYS A 19 -17.15 15.16 -6.04
CA LYS A 19 -15.90 14.40 -5.90
C LYS A 19 -16.14 13.05 -5.23
N ILE A 20 -16.96 12.98 -4.17
CA ILE A 20 -17.27 11.71 -3.49
C ILE A 20 -18.07 10.79 -4.40
N LEU A 21 -19.07 11.29 -5.11
CA LEU A 21 -19.84 10.49 -6.09
C LEU A 21 -18.93 9.94 -7.20
N PHE A 22 -17.96 10.73 -7.64
CA PHE A 22 -16.96 10.27 -8.61
C PHE A 22 -16.09 9.14 -8.04
N VAL A 23 -15.59 9.28 -6.82
CA VAL A 23 -14.82 8.22 -6.14
C VAL A 23 -15.67 6.96 -5.97
N LEU A 24 -16.91 7.08 -5.49
CA LEU A 24 -17.85 5.96 -5.37
C LEU A 24 -18.10 5.28 -6.73
N GLY A 25 -18.26 6.04 -7.81
CA GLY A 25 -18.38 5.51 -9.16
C GLY A 25 -17.14 4.69 -9.57
N ILE A 26 -15.94 5.19 -9.29
CA ILE A 26 -14.70 4.44 -9.53
C ILE A 26 -14.63 3.17 -8.68
N LEU A 27 -15.06 3.21 -7.42
CA LEU A 27 -15.08 2.02 -6.57
C LEU A 27 -16.04 0.94 -7.10
N VAL A 28 -17.17 1.34 -7.69
CA VAL A 28 -18.08 0.40 -8.38
C VAL A 28 -17.40 -0.23 -9.59
N ILE A 29 -16.71 0.56 -10.42
CA ILE A 29 -15.94 0.05 -11.57
C ILE A 29 -14.86 -0.93 -11.12
N PHE A 30 -14.08 -0.57 -10.09
CA PHE A 30 -13.08 -1.44 -9.48
C PHE A 30 -13.70 -2.77 -9.04
N ARG A 31 -14.89 -2.73 -8.41
CA ARG A 31 -15.57 -3.95 -7.97
C ARG A 31 -16.07 -4.81 -9.12
N ILE A 32 -16.56 -4.20 -10.20
CA ILE A 32 -16.96 -4.94 -11.40
C ILE A 32 -15.74 -5.66 -11.96
N MET A 33 -14.59 -4.98 -12.09
CA MET A 33 -13.36 -5.60 -12.58
C MET A 33 -12.86 -6.75 -11.71
N ALA A 34 -12.96 -6.64 -10.38
CA ALA A 34 -12.58 -7.70 -9.44
C ALA A 34 -13.44 -8.96 -9.55
N ASN A 35 -14.56 -8.91 -10.29
CA ASN A 35 -15.44 -10.06 -10.55
C ASN A 35 -15.44 -10.51 -12.02
N ILE A 36 -14.75 -9.82 -12.94
CA ILE A 36 -14.60 -10.27 -14.33
C ILE A 36 -13.44 -11.27 -14.37
N PRO A 37 -13.68 -12.57 -14.57
CA PRO A 37 -12.63 -13.58 -14.61
C PRO A 37 -11.76 -13.43 -15.86
N VAL A 38 -10.52 -13.87 -15.76
CA VAL A 38 -9.64 -13.99 -16.93
C VAL A 38 -10.20 -15.09 -17.86
N PRO A 39 -10.24 -14.86 -19.19
CA PRO A 39 -10.76 -15.85 -20.13
C PRO A 39 -10.03 -17.20 -20.06
N GLY A 40 -10.79 -18.30 -20.04
CA GLY A 40 -10.25 -19.65 -20.21
C GLY A 40 -9.61 -20.28 -18.96
N ILE A 41 -10.00 -19.85 -17.75
CA ILE A 41 -9.52 -20.43 -16.49
C ILE A 41 -10.71 -20.80 -15.60
N ASP A 42 -10.78 -22.07 -15.18
CA ASP A 42 -11.82 -22.56 -14.26
C ASP A 42 -11.46 -22.27 -12.79
N ILE A 43 -12.46 -21.84 -12.02
CA ILE A 43 -12.28 -21.24 -10.68
C ILE A 43 -12.40 -22.28 -9.55
N GLU A 44 -12.68 -23.54 -9.88
CA GLU A 44 -13.19 -24.53 -8.93
C GLU A 44 -12.19 -24.92 -7.82
N ASN A 45 -10.89 -24.91 -8.13
CA ASN A 45 -9.82 -25.33 -7.20
C ASN A 45 -9.09 -24.18 -6.48
N LEU A 46 -9.44 -22.90 -6.74
CA LEU A 46 -8.67 -21.77 -6.20
C LEU A 46 -8.93 -21.51 -4.71
N ARG A 47 -10.16 -21.72 -4.25
CA ARG A 47 -10.53 -21.41 -2.85
C ARG A 47 -9.81 -22.31 -1.85
N SER A 48 -9.58 -23.57 -2.18
CA SER A 48 -8.83 -24.51 -1.33
C SER A 48 -7.33 -24.20 -1.32
N PHE A 49 -6.76 -23.78 -2.45
CA PHE A 49 -5.35 -23.38 -2.55
C PHE A 49 -5.03 -22.13 -1.72
N PHE A 50 -5.86 -21.09 -1.82
CA PHE A 50 -5.62 -19.85 -1.08
C PHE A 50 -5.75 -20.01 0.45
N GLY A 51 -6.58 -20.96 0.91
CA GLY A 51 -6.67 -21.32 2.33
C GLY A 51 -5.42 -22.01 2.90
N GLN A 52 -4.60 -22.63 2.06
CA GLN A 52 -3.37 -23.32 2.49
C GLN A 52 -2.16 -22.37 2.60
N PHE A 53 -2.13 -21.29 1.80
CA PHE A 53 -0.97 -20.39 1.71
C PHE A 53 -1.31 -18.99 2.26
N GLN A 54 -0.91 -18.74 3.50
CA GLN A 54 -1.19 -17.48 4.22
C GLN A 54 -0.74 -16.21 3.48
N MET A 55 0.35 -16.29 2.70
CA MET A 55 0.87 -15.19 1.89
C MET A 55 -0.11 -14.73 0.80
N PHE A 56 -0.75 -15.68 0.12
CA PHE A 56 -1.73 -15.35 -0.92
C PHE A 56 -3.06 -14.85 -0.32
N GLY A 57 -3.39 -15.28 0.91
CA GLY A 57 -4.50 -14.70 1.68
C GLY A 57 -4.32 -13.21 1.94
N LEU A 58 -3.13 -12.78 2.39
CA LEU A 58 -2.84 -11.36 2.59
C LEU A 58 -2.90 -10.56 1.29
N LEU A 59 -2.35 -11.10 0.20
CA LEU A 59 -2.47 -10.51 -1.13
C LEU A 59 -3.94 -10.35 -1.55
N ASN A 60 -4.75 -11.38 -1.35
CA ASN A 60 -6.15 -11.39 -1.75
C ASN A 60 -6.97 -10.33 -0.99
N ILE A 61 -6.67 -10.10 0.28
CA ILE A 61 -7.29 -9.03 1.08
C ILE A 61 -6.98 -7.65 0.46
N PHE A 62 -5.73 -7.40 0.01
CA PHE A 62 -5.38 -6.13 -0.63
C PHE A 62 -5.95 -5.96 -2.03
N THR A 63 -6.21 -7.05 -2.75
CA THR A 63 -6.86 -7.00 -4.07
C THR A 63 -8.39 -7.09 -3.98
N GLY A 64 -8.93 -7.25 -2.77
CA GLY A 64 -10.37 -7.29 -2.51
C GLY A 64 -11.06 -8.54 -3.04
N GLY A 65 -10.41 -9.70 -3.03
CA GLY A 65 -10.97 -10.95 -3.57
C GLY A 65 -10.70 -11.16 -5.07
N ALA A 66 -10.02 -10.21 -5.73
CA ALA A 66 -9.74 -10.26 -7.16
C ALA A 66 -8.78 -11.41 -7.53
N LEU A 67 -7.95 -11.86 -6.58
CA LEU A 67 -7.02 -12.98 -6.75
C LEU A 67 -7.74 -14.33 -6.61
N GLU A 68 -8.63 -14.48 -5.62
CA GLU A 68 -9.49 -15.66 -5.45
C GLU A 68 -10.40 -15.93 -6.65
N ASN A 69 -10.89 -14.88 -7.31
CA ASN A 69 -11.74 -14.98 -8.49
C ASN A 69 -10.96 -15.07 -9.82
N LEU A 70 -9.61 -15.08 -9.78
CA LEU A 70 -8.74 -14.91 -10.95
C LEU A 70 -9.26 -13.86 -11.93
N SER A 71 -9.57 -12.70 -11.40
CA SER A 71 -10.12 -11.62 -12.19
C SER A 71 -9.04 -10.92 -13.02
N ILE A 72 -9.45 -10.10 -13.99
CA ILE A 72 -8.56 -9.20 -14.72
C ILE A 72 -7.78 -8.25 -13.79
N ALA A 73 -8.26 -8.08 -12.55
CA ALA A 73 -7.67 -7.28 -11.49
C ALA A 73 -6.86 -8.12 -10.48
N MET A 74 -6.49 -9.38 -10.78
CA MET A 74 -5.90 -10.31 -9.80
C MET A 74 -4.61 -9.81 -9.13
N LEU A 75 -3.81 -8.99 -9.82
CA LEU A 75 -2.59 -8.38 -9.27
C LEU A 75 -2.86 -7.06 -8.51
N GLY A 76 -4.09 -6.53 -8.60
CA GLY A 76 -4.50 -5.25 -8.05
C GLY A 76 -3.55 -4.11 -8.47
N LEU A 77 -3.12 -3.35 -7.48
CA LEU A 77 -2.15 -2.25 -7.63
C LEU A 77 -0.70 -2.70 -7.32
N GLY A 78 -0.48 -4.00 -7.08
CA GLY A 78 0.81 -4.57 -6.67
C GLY A 78 1.97 -4.16 -7.58
N PRO A 79 1.90 -4.35 -8.91
CA PRO A 79 2.96 -3.97 -9.84
C PRO A 79 3.33 -2.48 -9.77
N TYR A 80 2.32 -1.60 -9.65
CA TYR A 80 2.54 -0.16 -9.54
C TYR A 80 3.22 0.21 -8.23
N ILE A 81 2.77 -0.38 -7.12
CA ILE A 81 3.37 -0.15 -5.81
C ILE A 81 4.83 -0.60 -5.82
N THR A 82 5.12 -1.77 -6.38
CA THR A 82 6.50 -2.26 -6.56
C THR A 82 7.34 -1.30 -7.40
N ALA A 83 6.79 -0.77 -8.51
CA ALA A 83 7.48 0.21 -9.34
C ALA A 83 7.82 1.50 -8.58
N VAL A 84 6.86 2.04 -7.83
CA VAL A 84 7.06 3.24 -7.00
C VAL A 84 8.09 2.99 -5.90
N ILE A 85 8.05 1.82 -5.25
CA ILE A 85 9.03 1.43 -4.23
C ILE A 85 10.44 1.42 -4.79
N ILE A 86 10.63 0.76 -5.93
CA ILE A 86 11.94 0.68 -6.59
C ILE A 86 12.42 2.08 -6.95
N MET A 87 11.55 2.91 -7.53
CA MET A 87 11.90 4.31 -7.81
C MET A 87 12.27 5.09 -6.56
N GLN A 88 11.56 4.91 -5.44
CA GLN A 88 11.88 5.57 -4.18
C GLN A 88 13.24 5.11 -3.63
N LEU A 89 13.55 3.81 -3.66
CA LEU A 89 14.86 3.30 -3.25
C LEU A 89 15.98 3.82 -4.17
N LEU A 90 15.72 3.93 -5.47
CA LEU A 90 16.67 4.49 -6.43
C LEU A 90 16.99 5.96 -6.16
N THR A 91 16.09 6.75 -5.55
CA THR A 91 16.43 8.13 -5.17
C THR A 91 17.60 8.20 -4.20
N MET A 92 17.78 7.20 -3.33
CA MET A 92 18.87 7.21 -2.35
C MET A 92 20.22 6.79 -2.95
N ILE A 93 20.18 5.96 -4.00
CA ILE A 93 21.38 5.46 -4.69
C ILE A 93 21.84 6.48 -5.73
N PHE A 94 20.89 7.11 -6.43
CA PHE A 94 21.16 8.03 -7.53
C PHE A 94 20.80 9.47 -7.13
N PRO A 95 21.80 10.35 -6.89
CA PRO A 95 21.55 11.71 -6.44
C PRO A 95 20.76 12.55 -7.46
N GLN A 96 20.80 12.19 -8.76
CA GLN A 96 19.99 12.86 -9.78
C GLN A 96 18.49 12.62 -9.58
N LEU A 97 18.10 11.41 -9.18
CA LEU A 97 16.71 11.08 -8.87
C LEU A 97 16.27 11.74 -7.56
N GLU A 98 17.17 11.85 -6.58
CA GLU A 98 16.91 12.61 -5.35
C GLU A 98 16.62 14.09 -5.64
N LYS A 99 17.46 14.74 -6.44
CA LYS A 99 17.28 16.13 -6.84
C LYS A 99 15.97 16.34 -7.59
N MET A 100 15.66 15.44 -8.52
CA MET A 100 14.37 15.48 -9.22
C MET A 100 13.19 15.36 -8.26
N TYR A 101 13.26 14.49 -7.24
CA TYR A 101 12.15 14.30 -6.31
C TYR A 101 12.00 15.41 -5.26
N LYS A 102 13.13 15.96 -4.78
CA LYS A 102 13.18 16.94 -3.67
C LYS A 102 13.33 18.39 -4.12
N GLU A 103 14.12 18.67 -5.16
CA GLU A 103 14.53 20.03 -5.56
C GLU A 103 13.68 20.60 -6.71
N GLU A 104 13.25 19.77 -7.68
CA GLU A 104 12.47 20.22 -8.86
C GLU A 104 10.97 20.49 -8.57
N GLY A 105 10.53 20.36 -7.32
CA GLY A 105 9.15 20.63 -6.91
C GLY A 105 8.11 19.72 -7.58
N GLU A 106 6.98 20.28 -8.01
CA GLU A 106 5.87 19.51 -8.60
C GLU A 106 6.23 18.88 -9.95
N ALA A 107 6.98 19.58 -10.79
CA ALA A 107 7.39 19.09 -12.10
C ALA A 107 8.29 17.85 -11.99
N GLY A 108 9.22 17.85 -11.02
CA GLY A 108 10.07 16.69 -10.73
C GLY A 108 9.29 15.49 -10.20
N ARG A 109 8.31 15.72 -9.32
CA ARG A 109 7.40 14.66 -8.84
C ARG A 109 6.55 14.05 -9.96
N GLN A 110 6.12 14.85 -10.94
CA GLN A 110 5.41 14.34 -12.11
C GLN A 110 6.31 13.44 -12.97
N LYS A 111 7.57 13.84 -13.23
CA LYS A 111 8.55 12.99 -13.92
C LYS A 111 8.83 11.69 -13.17
N PHE A 112 8.99 11.77 -11.85
CA PHE A 112 9.16 10.60 -10.99
C PHE A 112 7.99 9.61 -11.16
N ASN A 113 6.76 10.12 -11.11
CA ASN A 113 5.57 9.31 -11.32
C ASN A 113 5.49 8.73 -12.74
N GLN A 114 5.91 9.48 -13.76
CA GLN A 114 5.97 9.00 -15.14
C GLN A 114 6.91 7.79 -15.28
N TYR A 115 8.09 7.83 -14.66
CA TYR A 115 9.00 6.68 -14.65
C TYR A 115 8.40 5.48 -13.91
N ALA A 116 7.74 5.71 -12.76
CA ALA A 116 7.06 4.64 -12.04
C ALA A 116 5.93 4.00 -12.88
N ARG A 117 5.15 4.80 -13.63
CA ARG A 117 4.13 4.28 -14.57
C ARG A 117 4.77 3.43 -15.68
N LEU A 118 5.87 3.90 -16.25
CA LEU A 118 6.58 3.16 -17.30
C LEU A 118 7.09 1.81 -16.79
N LEU A 119 7.63 1.78 -15.57
CA LEU A 119 8.10 0.55 -14.91
C LEU A 119 6.97 -0.40 -14.51
N THR A 120 5.76 0.12 -14.29
CA THR A 120 4.61 -0.69 -13.89
C THR A 120 4.24 -1.72 -14.95
N VAL A 121 4.33 -1.37 -16.24
CA VAL A 121 3.96 -2.26 -17.36
C VAL A 121 4.83 -3.53 -17.42
N PRO A 122 6.17 -3.47 -17.49
CA PRO A 122 7.00 -4.67 -17.49
C PRO A 122 6.87 -5.45 -16.18
N PHE A 123 6.69 -4.79 -15.03
CA PHE A 123 6.42 -5.51 -13.77
C PHE A 123 5.08 -6.24 -13.80
N ALA A 124 4.03 -5.64 -14.32
CA ALA A 124 2.71 -6.29 -14.42
C ALA A 124 2.77 -7.51 -15.36
N MET A 125 3.50 -7.42 -16.48
CA MET A 125 3.73 -8.56 -17.37
C MET A 125 4.52 -9.69 -16.68
N LEU A 126 5.60 -9.34 -15.96
CA LEU A 126 6.42 -10.31 -15.25
C LEU A 126 5.63 -10.98 -14.11
N GLN A 127 4.92 -10.19 -13.30
CA GLN A 127 4.13 -10.67 -12.17
C GLN A 127 2.94 -11.51 -12.63
N SER A 128 2.27 -11.14 -13.73
CA SER A 128 1.16 -11.94 -14.29
C SER A 128 1.64 -13.27 -14.84
N PHE A 129 2.74 -13.29 -15.59
CA PHE A 129 3.37 -14.53 -16.04
C PHE A 129 3.78 -15.43 -14.86
N GLY A 130 4.44 -14.84 -13.85
CA GLY A 130 4.89 -15.56 -12.66
C GLY A 130 3.73 -16.16 -11.87
N MET A 131 2.65 -15.41 -11.68
CA MET A 131 1.46 -15.88 -10.97
C MET A 131 0.73 -16.99 -11.75
N LEU A 132 0.48 -16.80 -13.04
CA LEU A 132 -0.21 -17.81 -13.87
C LEU A 132 0.59 -19.11 -13.95
N THR A 133 1.90 -19.02 -14.17
CA THR A 133 2.78 -20.20 -14.21
C THR A 133 2.83 -20.93 -12.87
N LEU A 134 2.82 -20.19 -11.76
CA LEU A 134 2.77 -20.78 -10.42
C LEU A 134 1.47 -21.57 -10.23
N LEU A 135 0.33 -20.98 -10.57
CA LEU A 135 -0.97 -21.63 -10.44
C LEU A 135 -1.06 -22.90 -11.31
N GLN A 136 -0.47 -22.89 -12.50
CA GLN A 136 -0.39 -24.09 -13.36
C GLN A 136 0.43 -25.20 -12.71
N ARG A 137 1.60 -24.87 -12.15
CA ARG A 137 2.49 -25.88 -11.52
C ARG A 137 1.92 -26.47 -10.26
N GLN A 138 1.16 -25.68 -9.50
CA GLN A 138 0.46 -26.13 -8.30
C GLN A 138 -0.84 -26.89 -8.63
N GLN A 139 -1.11 -27.17 -9.92
CA GLN A 139 -2.32 -27.85 -10.40
C GLN A 139 -3.63 -27.16 -9.98
N VAL A 140 -3.55 -25.84 -9.74
CA VAL A 140 -4.71 -25.02 -9.37
C VAL A 140 -5.52 -24.68 -10.61
N ILE A 141 -4.82 -24.46 -11.73
CA ILE A 141 -5.42 -24.18 -13.04
C ILE A 141 -4.87 -25.16 -14.07
N ASP A 142 -5.70 -25.51 -15.05
CA ASP A 142 -5.28 -26.39 -16.13
C ASP A 142 -4.14 -25.76 -16.95
N PRO A 143 -3.27 -26.59 -17.57
CA PRO A 143 -2.23 -26.10 -18.46
C PRO A 143 -2.82 -25.25 -19.58
N LEU A 144 -2.55 -23.94 -19.56
CA LEU A 144 -3.06 -23.02 -20.57
C LEU A 144 -2.23 -23.19 -21.85
N SER A 145 -2.89 -23.13 -23.00
CA SER A 145 -2.19 -23.05 -24.28
C SER A 145 -1.33 -21.77 -24.34
N PRO A 146 -0.20 -21.75 -25.06
CA PRO A 146 0.66 -20.57 -25.12
C PRO A 146 -0.06 -19.30 -25.59
N THR A 147 -1.06 -19.46 -26.47
CA THR A 147 -1.92 -18.36 -26.97
C THR A 147 -2.84 -17.82 -25.88
N LEU A 148 -3.43 -18.70 -25.07
CA LEU A 148 -4.29 -18.32 -23.95
C LEU A 148 -3.48 -17.70 -22.81
N LEU A 149 -2.29 -18.22 -22.53
CA LEU A 149 -1.36 -17.66 -21.55
C LEU A 149 -0.96 -16.22 -21.94
N PHE A 150 -0.58 -15.99 -23.19
CA PHE A 150 -0.23 -14.65 -23.68
C PHE A 150 -1.42 -13.68 -23.61
N THR A 151 -2.61 -14.13 -24.01
CA THR A 151 -3.84 -13.32 -23.93
C THR A 151 -4.20 -12.99 -22.48
N SER A 152 -4.03 -13.95 -21.56
CA SER A 152 -4.26 -13.76 -20.13
C SER A 152 -3.29 -12.74 -19.52
N ILE A 153 -2.00 -12.83 -19.86
CA ILE A 153 -0.97 -11.87 -19.43
C ILE A 153 -1.31 -10.45 -19.89
N LEU A 154 -1.69 -10.28 -21.15
CA LEU A 154 -2.08 -8.98 -21.68
C LEU A 154 -3.34 -8.44 -20.99
N THR A 155 -4.33 -9.30 -20.75
CA THR A 155 -5.59 -8.92 -20.09
C THR A 155 -5.35 -8.48 -18.65
N VAL A 156 -4.56 -9.23 -17.89
CA VAL A 156 -4.22 -8.89 -16.49
C VAL A 156 -3.34 -7.64 -16.43
N THR A 157 -2.39 -7.50 -17.36
CA THR A 157 -1.55 -6.30 -17.45
C THR A 157 -2.40 -5.06 -17.76
N ALA A 158 -3.31 -5.15 -18.74
CA ALA A 158 -4.25 -4.08 -19.06
C ALA A 158 -5.15 -3.74 -17.87
N GLY A 159 -5.65 -4.75 -17.16
CA GLY A 159 -6.40 -4.58 -15.91
C GLY A 159 -5.61 -3.80 -14.86
N CYS A 160 -4.37 -4.19 -14.60
CA CYS A 160 -3.48 -3.50 -13.64
C CYS A 160 -3.22 -2.04 -14.01
N VAL A 161 -2.91 -1.76 -15.28
CA VAL A 161 -2.65 -0.39 -15.78
C VAL A 161 -3.92 0.45 -15.68
N PHE A 162 -5.08 -0.14 -15.99
CA PHE A 162 -6.36 0.54 -15.84
C PHE A 162 -6.69 0.85 -14.38
N LEU A 163 -6.41 -0.07 -13.44
CA LEU A 163 -6.57 0.20 -12.00
C LEU A 163 -5.64 1.30 -11.51
N MET A 164 -4.39 1.31 -11.97
CA MET A 164 -3.45 2.40 -11.68
C MET A 164 -4.03 3.74 -12.15
N TRP A 165 -4.52 3.80 -13.38
CA TRP A 165 -5.15 5.00 -13.93
C TRP A 165 -6.35 5.46 -13.10
N LEU A 166 -7.23 4.55 -12.68
CA LEU A 166 -8.35 4.87 -11.77
C LEU A 166 -7.86 5.46 -10.43
N GLY A 167 -6.77 4.93 -9.88
CA GLY A 167 -6.16 5.45 -8.64
C GLY A 167 -5.60 6.86 -8.81
N GLU A 168 -5.00 7.16 -9.97
CA GLU A 168 -4.51 8.50 -10.28
C GLU A 168 -5.66 9.49 -10.48
N LEU A 169 -6.74 9.08 -11.17
CA LEU A 169 -7.94 9.90 -11.32
C LEU A 169 -8.57 10.29 -9.98
N ILE A 170 -8.62 9.37 -9.01
CA ILE A 170 -9.10 9.69 -7.65
C ILE A 170 -8.18 10.75 -7.01
N SER A 171 -6.86 10.59 -7.15
CA SER A 171 -5.87 11.51 -6.60
C SER A 171 -5.98 12.91 -7.22
N GLU A 172 -6.21 13.02 -8.53
CA GLU A 172 -6.41 14.29 -9.24
C GLU A 172 -7.68 15.03 -8.78
N LYS A 173 -8.74 14.32 -8.37
CA LYS A 173 -9.92 14.96 -7.76
C LYS A 173 -9.66 15.52 -6.36
N GLY A 174 -8.53 15.17 -5.75
CA GLY A 174 -8.06 15.73 -4.49
C GLY A 174 -8.78 15.18 -3.25
N ILE A 175 -9.39 13.98 -3.33
CA ILE A 175 -9.85 13.24 -2.15
C ILE A 175 -8.76 12.24 -1.77
N GLY A 176 -7.80 12.66 -0.95
CA GLY A 176 -6.74 11.80 -0.43
C GLY A 176 -5.84 11.18 -1.50
N ASN A 177 -5.21 10.05 -1.16
CA ASN A 177 -4.41 9.25 -2.10
C ASN A 177 -5.30 8.14 -2.70
N GLY A 178 -5.52 8.20 -4.00
CA GLY A 178 -6.44 7.28 -4.69
C GLY A 178 -6.00 5.81 -4.66
N ILE A 179 -4.70 5.53 -4.67
CA ILE A 179 -4.16 4.17 -4.54
C ILE A 179 -4.52 3.61 -3.16
N SER A 180 -4.33 4.41 -2.11
CA SER A 180 -4.70 4.02 -0.74
C SER A 180 -6.20 3.80 -0.58
N ILE A 181 -7.03 4.61 -1.25
CA ILE A 181 -8.49 4.45 -1.25
C ILE A 181 -8.92 3.16 -1.95
N LEU A 182 -8.29 2.82 -3.07
CA LEU A 182 -8.57 1.57 -3.78
C LEU A 182 -8.19 0.34 -2.93
N ILE A 183 -7.02 0.36 -2.28
CA ILE A 183 -6.61 -0.71 -1.36
C ILE A 183 -7.59 -0.81 -0.20
N PHE A 184 -7.94 0.32 0.42
CA PHE A 184 -8.92 0.37 1.50
C PHE A 184 -10.27 -0.22 1.07
N ALA A 185 -10.76 0.15 -0.11
CA ALA A 185 -12.00 -0.39 -0.65
C ALA A 185 -11.91 -1.90 -0.91
N GLY A 186 -10.75 -2.40 -1.35
CA GLY A 186 -10.48 -3.83 -1.48
C GLY A 186 -10.64 -4.57 -0.15
N ILE A 187 -9.97 -4.09 0.90
CA ILE A 187 -10.02 -4.69 2.24
C ILE A 187 -11.45 -4.64 2.80
N VAL A 188 -12.12 -3.49 2.71
CA VAL A 188 -13.48 -3.32 3.25
C VAL A 188 -14.49 -4.16 2.47
N ALA A 189 -14.25 -4.47 1.20
CA ALA A 189 -15.14 -5.30 0.40
C ALA A 189 -15.17 -6.78 0.82
N SER A 190 -14.19 -7.29 1.57
CA SER A 190 -14.24 -8.65 2.12
C SER A 190 -15.10 -8.75 3.38
N LEU A 191 -15.18 -7.67 4.17
CA LEU A 191 -15.88 -7.66 5.46
C LEU A 191 -17.34 -8.12 5.38
N PRO A 192 -18.17 -7.74 4.38
CA PRO A 192 -19.54 -8.24 4.29
C PRO A 192 -19.62 -9.76 4.11
N MET A 193 -18.67 -10.35 3.39
CA MET A 193 -18.61 -11.79 3.19
C MET A 193 -18.20 -12.50 4.49
N ASP A 194 -17.22 -11.94 5.20
CA ASP A 194 -16.77 -12.47 6.50
C ASP A 194 -17.92 -12.44 7.53
N ILE A 195 -18.65 -11.33 7.61
CA ILE A 195 -19.83 -11.18 8.47
C ILE A 195 -20.91 -12.20 8.09
N ARG A 196 -21.20 -12.36 6.80
CA ARG A 196 -22.17 -13.35 6.32
C ARG A 196 -21.75 -14.77 6.70
N GLN A 197 -20.47 -15.10 6.58
CA GLN A 197 -19.96 -16.42 6.96
C GLN A 197 -20.12 -16.68 8.45
N ILE A 198 -19.85 -15.67 9.29
CA ILE A 198 -20.09 -15.75 10.74
C ILE A 198 -21.57 -15.98 11.06
N LEU A 199 -22.48 -15.30 10.36
CA LEU A 199 -23.93 -15.45 10.57
C LEU A 199 -24.46 -16.82 10.13
N ILE A 200 -23.92 -17.39 9.05
CA ILE A 200 -24.35 -18.70 8.52
C ILE A 200 -23.78 -19.85 9.36
N THR A 201 -22.56 -19.71 9.87
CA THR A 201 -21.89 -20.72 10.72
C THR A 201 -22.11 -20.49 12.22
N TRP A 202 -23.23 -19.83 12.55
CA TRP A 202 -23.55 -19.46 13.92
C TRP A 202 -23.79 -20.69 14.79
N ASP A 203 -22.93 -20.87 15.79
CA ASP A 203 -22.98 -21.94 16.77
C ASP A 203 -22.92 -21.31 18.18
N PRO A 204 -23.89 -21.58 19.07
CA PRO A 204 -23.88 -21.10 20.45
C PRO A 204 -22.58 -21.43 21.21
N ALA A 205 -21.88 -22.51 20.86
CA ALA A 205 -20.60 -22.89 21.47
C ALA A 205 -19.46 -21.90 21.16
N ARG A 206 -19.58 -21.09 20.10
CA ARG A 206 -18.54 -20.13 19.66
C ARG A 206 -18.74 -18.71 20.18
N ILE A 207 -19.80 -18.46 20.97
CA ILE A 207 -20.09 -17.14 21.57
C ILE A 207 -18.89 -16.59 22.35
N PRO A 208 -18.18 -17.36 23.20
CA PRO A 208 -17.00 -16.85 23.91
C PRO A 208 -15.88 -16.42 22.96
N SER A 209 -15.66 -17.18 21.87
CA SER A 209 -14.63 -16.88 20.86
C SER A 209 -14.95 -15.61 20.07
N TYR A 210 -16.20 -15.39 19.69
CA TYR A 210 -16.61 -14.17 19.00
C TYR A 210 -16.48 -12.94 19.90
N LEU A 211 -16.90 -13.05 21.16
CA LEU A 211 -16.82 -11.95 22.12
C LEU A 211 -15.36 -11.56 22.41
N LEU A 212 -14.47 -12.57 22.51
CA LEU A 212 -13.03 -12.36 22.62
C LEU A 212 -12.44 -11.73 21.35
N PHE A 213 -12.86 -12.18 20.16
CA PHE A 213 -12.41 -11.60 18.90
C PHE A 213 -12.80 -10.12 18.76
N PHE A 214 -14.07 -9.78 19.00
CA PHE A 214 -14.53 -8.38 18.94
C PHE A 214 -13.87 -7.51 20.01
N GLY A 215 -13.69 -8.03 21.22
CA GLY A 215 -12.96 -7.33 22.28
C GLY A 215 -11.51 -7.05 21.90
N MET A 216 -10.81 -8.05 21.37
CA MET A 216 -9.42 -7.91 20.92
C MET A 216 -9.30 -6.98 19.71
N ALA A 217 -10.21 -7.08 18.73
CA ALA A 217 -10.23 -6.21 17.57
C ALA A 217 -10.41 -4.73 17.98
N LEU A 218 -11.32 -4.46 18.92
CA LEU A 218 -11.54 -3.11 19.44
C LEU A 218 -10.31 -2.59 20.19
N LEU A 219 -9.66 -3.43 21.00
CA LEU A 219 -8.41 -3.09 21.70
C LEU A 219 -7.29 -2.76 20.72
N ILE A 220 -7.11 -3.58 19.67
CA ILE A 220 -6.12 -3.34 18.62
C ILE A 220 -6.42 -2.04 17.87
N ILE A 221 -7.68 -1.80 17.48
CA ILE A 221 -8.08 -0.54 16.82
C ILE A 221 -7.78 0.65 17.71
N ALA A 222 -8.14 0.60 19.00
CA ALA A 222 -7.86 1.66 19.96
C ALA A 222 -6.34 1.91 20.11
N GLY A 223 -5.54 0.84 20.19
CA GLY A 223 -4.08 0.94 20.24
C GLY A 223 -3.48 1.57 18.98
N VAL A 224 -3.94 1.16 17.80
CA VAL A 224 -3.51 1.72 16.51
C VAL A 224 -3.88 3.20 16.39
N VAL A 225 -5.09 3.59 16.79
CA VAL A 225 -5.54 4.99 16.79
C VAL A 225 -4.69 5.83 17.75
N LEU A 226 -4.44 5.34 18.98
CA LEU A 226 -3.62 6.04 19.97
C LEU A 226 -2.20 6.29 19.47
N ILE A 227 -1.58 5.31 18.82
CA ILE A 227 -0.22 5.44 18.27
C ILE A 227 -0.21 6.36 17.04
N ASN A 228 -1.20 6.25 16.15
CA ASN A 228 -1.27 7.07 14.93
C ASN A 228 -1.60 8.54 15.22
N GLU A 229 -2.47 8.81 16.20
CA GLU A 229 -2.78 10.17 16.64
C GLU A 229 -1.75 10.74 17.62
N GLY A 230 -0.84 9.89 18.13
CA GLY A 230 0.27 10.30 18.97
C GLY A 230 1.18 11.29 18.24
N ARG A 231 1.31 12.49 18.80
CA ARG A 231 2.24 13.53 18.30
C ARG A 231 3.10 14.07 19.43
N ARG A 232 4.39 14.20 19.18
CA ARG A 232 5.35 14.90 20.00
C ARG A 232 5.47 16.34 19.51
N ASN A 233 4.96 17.29 20.29
CA ASN A 233 5.03 18.70 19.96
C ASN A 233 6.35 19.30 20.46
N ILE A 234 7.22 19.73 19.55
CA ILE A 234 8.47 20.43 19.88
C ILE A 234 8.18 21.94 19.88
N PRO A 235 8.40 22.69 20.97
CA PRO A 235 8.17 24.13 20.99
C PRO A 235 9.16 24.85 20.07
N VAL A 236 8.65 25.75 19.23
CA VAL A 236 9.45 26.59 18.34
C VAL A 236 9.03 28.04 18.53
N SER A 237 10.02 28.92 18.62
CA SER A 237 9.82 30.36 18.67
C SER A 237 10.32 30.99 17.38
N TYR A 238 9.51 31.84 16.75
CA TYR A 238 9.95 32.66 15.63
C TYR A 238 10.60 33.95 16.13
N ALA A 239 11.74 34.29 15.55
CA ALA A 239 12.50 35.49 15.87
C ALA A 239 11.64 36.74 15.68
N LYS A 240 11.70 37.62 16.67
CA LYS A 240 10.92 38.86 16.71
C LYS A 240 11.55 39.88 15.76
N ARG A 241 10.74 40.63 14.99
CA ARG A 241 11.22 41.86 14.34
C ARG A 241 11.08 43.01 15.33
N VAL A 242 12.20 43.56 15.79
CA VAL A 242 12.21 44.78 16.59
C VAL A 242 12.22 45.98 15.64
N ARG A 243 11.22 46.86 15.73
CA ARG A 243 11.17 48.14 15.00
C ARG A 243 10.87 49.26 15.98
N GLY A 244 11.87 50.08 16.30
CA GLY A 244 11.80 51.12 17.33
C GLY A 244 11.74 50.53 18.75
N MET A 245 10.98 51.16 19.65
CA MET A 245 10.81 50.71 21.06
C MET A 245 9.69 49.67 21.25
N LYS A 246 8.95 49.30 20.18
CA LYS A 246 7.86 48.33 20.27
C LYS A 246 8.30 46.98 19.72
N MET A 247 8.19 45.96 20.57
CA MET A 247 8.45 44.58 20.21
C MET A 247 7.21 44.01 19.52
N TYR A 248 7.31 43.68 18.23
CA TYR A 248 6.25 42.99 17.49
C TYR A 248 6.63 41.54 17.26
N GLY A 249 5.72 40.63 17.62
CA GLY A 249 5.85 39.20 17.34
C GLY A 249 6.65 38.41 18.36
N GLY A 250 6.80 37.12 18.05
CA GLY A 250 7.25 36.06 18.96
C GLY A 250 6.09 35.21 19.46
N VAL A 251 5.30 34.68 18.53
CA VAL A 251 4.33 33.62 18.85
C VAL A 251 5.12 32.34 19.05
N SER A 252 5.06 31.79 20.26
CA SER A 252 5.50 30.42 20.51
C SER A 252 4.52 29.49 19.82
N THR A 253 5.01 28.75 18.83
CA THR A 253 4.26 27.65 18.22
C THR A 253 4.89 26.32 18.61
N TYR A 254 4.37 25.23 18.09
CA TYR A 254 5.00 23.93 18.16
C TYR A 254 5.13 23.33 16.76
N LEU A 255 6.21 22.58 16.55
CA LEU A 255 6.39 21.68 15.43
C LEU A 255 5.86 20.30 15.85
N PRO A 256 4.70 19.84 15.34
CA PRO A 256 4.17 18.53 15.67
C PRO A 256 4.97 17.44 14.93
N LEU A 257 5.53 16.51 15.68
CA LEU A 257 6.16 15.30 15.15
C LEU A 257 5.27 14.10 15.42
N ASN A 258 4.76 13.46 14.39
CA ASN A 258 3.97 12.24 14.56
C ASN A 258 4.85 11.11 15.08
N VAL A 259 4.31 10.26 15.97
CA VAL A 259 5.04 9.09 16.51
C VAL A 259 5.35 8.08 15.40
N ASN A 260 4.42 7.89 14.46
CA ASN A 260 4.62 7.08 13.26
C ASN A 260 4.34 7.93 12.00
N PRO A 261 5.35 8.61 11.43
CA PRO A 261 5.18 9.35 10.19
C PRO A 261 5.06 8.42 8.96
N ALA A 262 5.47 7.15 9.09
CA ALA A 262 5.53 6.20 7.98
C ALA A 262 4.16 5.61 7.61
N GLY A 263 3.22 5.57 8.54
CA GLY A 263 1.87 5.05 8.31
C GLY A 263 1.88 3.59 7.83
N VAL A 264 1.14 3.30 6.76
CA VAL A 264 0.94 1.93 6.22
C VAL A 264 2.00 1.57 5.16
N ILE A 265 2.78 2.55 4.66
CA ILE A 265 3.70 2.35 3.54
C ILE A 265 4.77 1.27 3.81
N PRO A 266 5.44 1.24 4.99
CA PRO A 266 6.42 0.20 5.30
C PRO A 266 5.87 -1.23 5.29
N ILE A 267 4.62 -1.41 5.73
CA ILE A 267 3.94 -2.71 5.77
C ILE A 267 3.79 -3.25 4.33
N ILE A 268 3.40 -2.37 3.41
CA ILE A 268 3.26 -2.70 1.99
C ILE A 268 4.64 -2.97 1.37
N PHE A 269 5.67 -2.23 1.76
CA PHE A 269 7.05 -2.42 1.24
C PHE A 269 7.60 -3.79 1.63
N ALA A 270 7.44 -4.17 2.90
CA ALA A 270 7.83 -5.47 3.40
C ALA A 270 7.14 -6.61 2.61
N LEU A 271 5.84 -6.48 2.33
CA LEU A 271 5.11 -7.46 1.51
C LEU A 271 5.64 -7.52 0.08
N SER A 272 5.79 -6.38 -0.60
CA SER A 272 6.30 -6.31 -1.97
C SER A 272 7.69 -6.93 -2.12
N ILE A 273 8.57 -6.75 -1.13
CA ILE A 273 9.91 -7.34 -1.14
C ILE A 273 9.88 -8.83 -0.84
N MET A 274 9.00 -9.31 0.03
CA MET A 274 8.82 -10.76 0.27
C MET A 274 8.26 -11.47 -0.98
N LEU A 275 7.41 -10.78 -1.74
CA LEU A 275 6.82 -11.30 -2.97
C LEU A 275 7.84 -11.48 -4.08
N PHE A 276 8.84 -10.60 -4.17
CA PHE A 276 9.74 -10.55 -5.32
C PHE A 276 10.64 -11.79 -5.47
N PRO A 277 11.40 -12.25 -4.44
CA PRO A 277 12.17 -13.49 -4.51
C PRO A 277 11.29 -14.70 -4.79
N SER A 278 10.11 -14.76 -4.17
CA SER A 278 9.14 -15.83 -4.38
C SER A 278 8.71 -15.90 -5.85
N MET A 279 8.44 -14.76 -6.49
CA MET A 279 8.08 -14.70 -7.90
C MET A 279 9.24 -15.11 -8.81
N ILE A 280 10.47 -14.63 -8.55
CA ILE A 280 11.66 -15.01 -9.33
C ILE A 280 11.98 -16.50 -9.18
N ALA A 281 11.87 -17.02 -7.95
CA ALA A 281 12.06 -18.44 -7.69
C ALA A 281 11.06 -19.28 -8.50
N ASN A 282 9.80 -18.88 -8.54
CA ASN A 282 8.78 -19.56 -9.34
C ASN A 282 9.04 -19.45 -10.85
N PHE A 283 9.51 -18.29 -11.33
CA PHE A 283 9.93 -18.11 -12.72
C PHE A 283 11.09 -19.05 -13.09
N LEU A 284 12.17 -19.04 -12.30
CA LEU A 284 13.40 -19.80 -12.54
C LEU A 284 13.25 -21.31 -12.29
N ALA A 285 12.31 -21.72 -11.43
CA ALA A 285 12.00 -23.14 -11.22
C ALA A 285 11.49 -23.84 -12.51
N GLY A 286 11.14 -23.08 -13.57
CA GLY A 286 10.79 -23.63 -14.88
C GLY A 286 11.93 -23.87 -15.83
N ALA A 287 13.09 -23.24 -15.59
CA ALA A 287 14.21 -23.27 -16.52
C ALA A 287 15.02 -24.58 -16.44
N GLY A 288 14.82 -25.39 -15.39
CA GLY A 288 15.61 -26.61 -15.14
C GLY A 288 17.07 -26.31 -14.74
N GLY A 289 17.74 -27.27 -14.10
CA GLY A 289 19.15 -27.17 -13.68
C GLY A 289 19.38 -26.71 -12.23
N VAL A 290 20.64 -26.41 -11.89
CA VAL A 290 21.09 -25.97 -10.53
C VAL A 290 20.38 -24.69 -10.08
N VAL A 291 20.02 -23.81 -11.02
CA VAL A 291 19.26 -22.59 -10.73
C VAL A 291 17.81 -22.90 -10.32
N GLY A 292 17.22 -23.95 -10.89
CA GLY A 292 15.88 -24.42 -10.55
C GLY A 292 15.79 -25.08 -9.17
N SER A 293 16.82 -25.84 -8.76
CA SER A 293 16.87 -26.48 -7.43
C SER A 293 17.12 -25.46 -6.31
N VAL A 294 17.97 -24.45 -6.55
CA VAL A 294 18.15 -23.31 -5.64
C VAL A 294 16.84 -22.52 -5.52
N ALA A 295 16.17 -22.25 -6.64
CA ALA A 295 14.87 -21.57 -6.65
C ALA A 295 13.79 -22.34 -5.87
N GLN A 296 13.69 -23.67 -6.04
CA GLN A 296 12.77 -24.50 -5.26
C GLN A 296 13.11 -24.50 -3.77
N SER A 297 14.39 -24.55 -3.41
CA SER A 297 14.84 -24.50 -2.01
C SER A 297 14.47 -23.19 -1.33
N ILE A 298 14.61 -22.07 -2.05
CA ILE A 298 14.16 -20.75 -1.59
C ILE A 298 12.63 -20.73 -1.42
N GLY A 299 11.87 -21.26 -2.39
CA GLY A 299 10.41 -21.33 -2.30
C GLY A 299 9.90 -22.12 -1.09
N VAL A 300 10.53 -23.26 -0.76
CA VAL A 300 10.20 -24.06 0.43
C VAL A 300 10.49 -23.30 1.72
N TRP A 301 11.61 -22.55 1.78
CA TRP A 301 11.93 -21.69 2.92
C TRP A 301 10.87 -20.61 3.19
N PHE A 302 10.37 -19.96 2.13
CA PHE A 302 9.31 -18.96 2.24
C PHE A 302 7.92 -19.54 2.51
N THR A 303 7.75 -20.87 2.36
CA THR A 303 6.49 -21.55 2.67
C THR A 303 6.32 -21.81 4.17
N ASN A 304 7.41 -21.83 4.95
CA ASN A 304 7.32 -22.04 6.40
C ASN A 304 6.71 -20.79 7.09
N PRO A 305 5.54 -20.92 7.76
CA PRO A 305 4.84 -19.77 8.36
C PRO A 305 5.68 -19.03 9.41
N TRP A 306 6.54 -19.73 10.15
CA TRP A 306 7.39 -19.11 11.18
C TRP A 306 8.53 -18.31 10.57
N VAL A 307 9.20 -18.86 9.56
CA VAL A 307 10.27 -18.16 8.84
C VAL A 307 9.72 -16.94 8.14
N TYR A 308 8.58 -17.10 7.46
CA TYR A 308 7.87 -16.00 6.81
C TYR A 308 7.46 -14.92 7.81
N GLY A 309 6.81 -15.29 8.92
CA GLY A 309 6.34 -14.36 9.93
C GLY A 309 7.46 -13.57 10.61
N VAL A 310 8.55 -14.24 10.97
CA VAL A 310 9.72 -13.58 11.59
C VAL A 310 10.42 -12.66 10.60
N LEU A 311 10.67 -13.11 9.36
CA LEU A 311 11.30 -12.29 8.34
C LEU A 311 10.42 -11.08 7.97
N TYR A 312 9.11 -11.29 7.84
CA TYR A 312 8.15 -10.22 7.60
C TYR A 312 8.17 -9.19 8.74
N PHE A 313 8.14 -9.64 10.00
CA PHE A 313 8.22 -8.76 11.17
C PHE A 313 9.51 -7.93 11.18
N ILE A 314 10.66 -8.55 10.91
CA ILE A 314 11.95 -7.85 10.81
C ILE A 314 11.93 -6.82 9.69
N LEU A 315 11.43 -7.17 8.50
CA LEU A 315 11.35 -6.25 7.38
C LEU A 315 10.41 -5.08 7.67
N VAL A 316 9.27 -5.30 8.33
CA VAL A 316 8.36 -4.22 8.72
C VAL A 316 9.06 -3.23 9.67
N ILE A 317 9.78 -3.72 10.68
CA ILE A 317 10.54 -2.84 11.59
C ILE A 317 11.61 -2.06 10.82
N LEU A 318 12.39 -2.76 9.99
CA LEU A 318 13.46 -2.16 9.20
C LEU A 318 12.92 -1.08 8.26
N PHE A 319 11.85 -1.36 7.52
CA PHE A 319 11.23 -0.39 6.62
C PHE A 319 10.54 0.75 7.35
N THR A 320 9.99 0.51 8.53
CA THR A 320 9.39 1.58 9.34
C THR A 320 10.47 2.57 9.78
N TYR A 321 11.60 2.06 10.26
CA TYR A 321 12.75 2.89 10.63
C TYR A 321 13.35 3.60 9.41
N PHE A 322 13.58 2.85 8.33
CA PHE A 322 14.14 3.37 7.08
C PHE A 322 13.27 4.47 6.48
N TYR A 323 11.96 4.23 6.30
CA TYR A 323 11.05 5.21 5.73
C TYR A 323 10.93 6.45 6.61
N THR A 324 10.91 6.27 7.94
CA THR A 324 10.91 7.40 8.89
C THR A 324 12.18 8.22 8.74
N ALA A 325 13.36 7.60 8.68
CA ALA A 325 14.63 8.30 8.52
C ALA A 325 14.73 9.06 7.18
N VAL A 326 14.17 8.52 6.10
CA VAL A 326 14.19 9.16 4.77
C VAL A 326 13.22 10.32 4.68
N THR A 327 12.01 10.17 5.23
CA THR A 327 10.99 11.22 5.20
C THR A 327 11.25 12.33 6.22
N PHE A 328 11.85 11.99 7.35
CA PHE A 328 12.21 12.90 8.41
C PHE A 328 13.71 13.17 8.40
N ASP A 329 14.15 14.07 7.53
CA ASP A 329 15.53 14.57 7.52
C ASP A 329 15.69 15.72 8.54
N PRO A 330 16.35 15.50 9.69
CA PRO A 330 16.49 16.52 10.73
C PRO A 330 17.26 17.75 10.25
N LYS A 331 18.24 17.56 9.35
CA LYS A 331 19.07 18.67 8.83
C LYS A 331 18.26 19.57 7.92
N ALA A 332 17.45 18.99 7.04
CA ALA A 332 16.56 19.75 6.17
C ALA A 332 15.51 20.52 7.00
N ILE A 333 14.92 19.88 8.02
CA ILE A 333 13.94 20.53 8.90
C ILE A 333 14.57 21.67 9.69
N ALA A 334 15.75 21.46 10.28
CA ALA A 334 16.48 22.51 11.01
C ALA A 334 16.85 23.69 10.10
N THR A 335 17.35 23.41 8.90
CA THR A 335 17.69 24.45 7.91
C THR A 335 16.45 25.23 7.45
N ASN A 336 15.33 24.55 7.21
CA ASN A 336 14.06 25.20 6.85
C ASN A 336 13.51 26.03 8.02
N LEU A 337 13.62 25.52 9.26
CA LEU A 337 13.24 26.25 10.47
C LEU A 337 14.06 27.54 10.60
N GLN A 338 15.37 27.45 10.39
CA GLN A 338 16.29 28.58 10.42
C GLN A 338 15.99 29.59 9.30
N LYS A 339 15.72 29.13 8.06
CA LYS A 339 15.32 29.99 6.93
C LYS A 339 14.01 30.74 7.21
N MET A 340 13.08 30.13 7.96
CA MET A 340 11.85 30.77 8.43
C MET A 340 12.06 31.69 9.65
N GLY A 341 13.29 31.83 10.16
CA GLY A 341 13.59 32.60 11.36
C GLY A 341 13.10 31.94 12.66
N GLY A 342 12.74 30.66 12.60
CA GLY A 342 12.34 29.86 13.75
C GLY A 342 13.54 29.24 14.47
N PHE A 343 13.45 29.08 15.78
CA PHE A 343 14.42 28.37 16.59
C PHE A 343 13.74 27.61 17.74
N VAL A 344 14.36 26.53 18.19
CA VAL A 344 13.92 25.81 19.38
C VAL A 344 14.50 26.53 20.60
N PRO A 345 13.67 26.98 21.57
CA PRO A 345 14.16 27.64 22.78
C PRO A 345 15.22 26.79 23.49
N GLY A 346 16.39 27.39 23.76
CA GLY A 346 17.50 26.71 24.44
C GLY A 346 18.47 25.96 23.51
N ILE A 347 18.23 25.91 22.20
CA ILE A 347 19.12 25.26 21.22
C ILE A 347 19.55 26.30 20.19
N ARG A 348 20.85 26.35 19.86
CA ARG A 348 21.36 27.24 18.81
C ARG A 348 20.85 26.77 17.44
N PRO A 349 20.33 27.66 16.58
CA PRO A 349 19.90 27.29 15.23
C PRO A 349 21.10 26.83 14.39
N GLY A 350 20.97 25.72 13.68
CA GLY A 350 22.03 25.16 12.84
C GLY A 350 22.18 23.64 13.04
N GLU A 351 23.43 23.20 13.24
CA GLU A 351 23.80 21.81 13.54
C GLU A 351 23.41 21.34 14.94
#